data_AF-A0A7J5BZV5-F1
#
_entry.id   AF-A0A7J5BZV5-F1
#
_cell.length_a   1.000
_cell.length_b   1.000
_cell.length_c   1.000
_cell.angle_alpha   90.00
_cell.angle_beta   90.00
_cell.angle_gamma   90.00
#
_symmetry.space_group_name_H-M   'P 1'
#
loop_
_entity.id
_entity.type
_entity.pdbx_description
1 polymer ?
#
loop_
_entity_poly.entity_id
_entity_poly.type
_entity_poly.pdbx_seq_one_letter_code
_entity_poly.pdbx_strand_id
1 'polypeptide(L)'
;MATAFIKGRNLIIRHGDEEDHVDVVVKPANAEDGLKLLQHLYWLNSTALAGLGIDIDKLSESADEIMQMAFGRNPEAWDTVQSLRDEESRVTYISALMWNAKGGSTRLVAQFLEDEDYPKALLELFDLSGLTAFGQSQTLPSGELARPTPTEDIPATFTRRRS
;
A
#
# COMPACT_ATOMS: atom_id res chain seq x y z
N MET A 1 -9.95 -14.86 2.96
CA MET A 1 -8.94 -14.29 3.89
C MET A 1 -7.71 -13.97 3.06
N ALA A 2 -7.19 -12.75 3.15
CA ALA A 2 -6.02 -12.33 2.38
C ALA A 2 -4.74 -12.45 3.23
N THR A 3 -3.62 -12.78 2.59
CA THR A 3 -2.30 -12.81 3.22
C THR A 3 -1.26 -12.15 2.32
N ALA A 4 -0.17 -11.67 2.91
CA ALA A 4 0.87 -10.94 2.20
C ALA A 4 2.27 -11.49 2.54
N PHE A 5 3.10 -11.70 1.52
CA PHE A 5 4.49 -12.14 1.69
C PHE A 5 5.38 -11.65 0.54
N ILE A 6 6.70 -11.65 0.75
CA ILE A 6 7.66 -11.24 -0.27
C ILE A 6 8.15 -12.46 -1.05
N LYS A 7 8.24 -12.32 -2.38
CA LYS A 7 8.93 -13.27 -3.26
C LYS A 7 9.89 -12.51 -4.17
N GLY A 8 11.19 -12.59 -3.87
CA GLY A 8 12.20 -11.78 -4.55
C GLY A 8 12.05 -10.31 -4.18
N ARG A 9 11.73 -9.43 -5.15
CA ARG A 9 11.46 -8.00 -4.91
C ARG A 9 9.98 -7.64 -4.95
N ASN A 10 9.11 -8.63 -5.11
CA ASN A 10 7.69 -8.43 -5.32
C ASN A 10 6.93 -8.75 -4.03
N LEU A 11 5.90 -7.97 -3.76
CA LEU A 11 4.89 -8.34 -2.79
C LEU A 11 3.88 -9.26 -3.48
N ILE A 12 3.56 -10.37 -2.82
CA ILE A 12 2.49 -11.28 -3.22
C ILE A 12 1.34 -11.08 -2.25
N ILE A 13 0.16 -10.74 -2.77
CA ILE A 13 -1.08 -10.68 -2.01
C ILE A 13 -1.92 -11.87 -2.45
N ARG A 14 -2.10 -12.82 -1.54
CA ARG A 14 -2.83 -14.06 -1.77
C ARG A 14 -4.23 -13.98 -1.20
N HIS A 15 -5.23 -14.27 -2.01
CA HIS A 15 -6.62 -14.45 -1.59
C HIS A 15 -7.01 -15.91 -1.67
N GLY A 16 -7.55 -16.46 -0.59
CA GLY A 16 -7.98 -17.87 -0.53
C GLY A 16 -7.15 -18.70 0.43
N ASP A 17 -7.24 -20.02 0.29
CA ASP A 17 -6.48 -20.99 1.07
C ASP A 17 -5.37 -21.67 0.24
N GLU A 18 -4.59 -22.59 0.82
CA GLU A 18 -3.43 -23.16 0.11
C GLU A 18 -3.81 -23.93 -1.17
N GLU A 19 -5.03 -24.48 -1.24
CA GLU A 19 -5.49 -25.32 -2.34
C GLU A 19 -6.26 -24.52 -3.42
N ASP A 20 -6.99 -23.47 -3.04
CA ASP A 20 -7.70 -22.57 -3.95
C ASP A 20 -7.37 -21.11 -3.61
N HIS A 21 -6.37 -20.56 -4.32
CA HIS A 21 -5.97 -19.17 -4.16
C HIS A 21 -5.69 -18.44 -5.46
N VAL A 22 -5.86 -17.12 -5.39
CA VAL A 22 -5.42 -16.16 -6.39
C VAL A 22 -4.27 -15.34 -5.82
N ASP A 23 -3.12 -15.38 -6.51
CA ASP A 23 -1.94 -14.58 -6.16
C ASP A 23 -1.87 -13.33 -7.03
N VAL A 24 -1.93 -12.16 -6.41
CA VAL A 24 -1.68 -10.86 -7.06
C VAL A 24 -0.24 -10.45 -6.84
N VAL A 25 0.49 -10.27 -7.94
CA VAL A 25 1.92 -9.90 -7.91
C VAL A 25 2.09 -8.39 -8.02
N VAL A 26 2.40 -7.75 -6.91
CA VAL A 26 2.69 -6.31 -6.85
C VAL A 26 4.19 -6.09 -7.08
N LYS A 27 4.52 -5.49 -8.23
CA LYS A 27 5.90 -5.13 -8.55
C LYS A 27 6.32 -3.88 -7.76
N PRO A 28 7.61 -3.73 -7.42
CA PRO A 28 8.09 -2.54 -6.73
C PRO A 28 7.98 -1.32 -7.65
N ALA A 29 7.40 -0.24 -7.14
CA ALA A 29 7.35 1.05 -7.81
C ALA A 29 8.73 1.74 -7.76
N ASN A 30 8.95 2.68 -8.68
CA ASN A 30 10.13 3.55 -8.63
C ASN A 30 9.96 4.63 -7.53
N ALA A 31 11.01 5.42 -7.29
CA ALA A 31 11.03 6.37 -6.18
C ALA A 31 10.08 7.54 -6.32
N GLU A 32 9.90 7.98 -7.56
CA GLU A 32 9.00 9.07 -7.88
C GLU A 32 7.54 8.64 -7.69
N ASP A 33 7.18 7.47 -8.21
CA ASP A 33 5.85 6.88 -8.04
C ASP A 33 5.55 6.68 -6.55
N GLY A 34 6.48 6.13 -5.77
CA GLY A 34 6.27 5.94 -4.32
C GLY A 34 6.06 7.24 -3.54
N LEU A 35 6.69 8.34 -3.94
CA LEU A 35 6.45 9.66 -3.34
C LEU A 35 5.08 10.21 -3.75
N LYS A 36 4.69 10.08 -5.01
CA LYS A 36 3.37 10.50 -5.51
C LYS A 36 2.24 9.75 -4.81
N LEU A 37 2.39 8.43 -4.64
CA LEU A 37 1.43 7.59 -3.90
C LEU A 37 1.26 8.06 -2.46
N LEU A 38 2.37 8.37 -1.78
CA LEU A 38 2.34 8.87 -0.41
C LEU A 38 1.64 10.25 -0.31
N GLN A 39 1.91 11.17 -1.25
CA GLN A 39 1.25 12.47 -1.31
C GLN A 39 -0.26 12.33 -1.52
N HIS A 40 -0.66 11.41 -2.39
CA HIS A 40 -2.07 11.12 -2.65
C HIS A 40 -2.77 10.59 -1.39
N LEU A 41 -2.17 9.62 -0.72
CA LEU A 41 -2.66 9.07 0.55
C LEU A 41 -2.80 10.15 1.64
N TYR A 42 -1.83 11.05 1.75
CA TYR A 42 -1.89 12.18 2.69
C TYR A 42 -3.03 13.15 2.37
N TRP A 43 -3.24 13.46 1.09
CA TRP A 43 -4.35 14.31 0.66
C TRP A 43 -5.72 13.67 0.94
N LEU A 44 -5.88 12.37 0.67
CA LEU A 44 -7.09 11.62 1.01
C LEU A 44 -7.37 11.60 2.51
N ASN A 45 -6.35 11.39 3.33
CA ASN A 45 -6.53 11.37 4.79
C ASN A 45 -6.90 12.75 5.34
N SER A 46 -6.23 13.81 4.87
CA SER A 46 -6.47 15.18 5.34
C SER A 46 -7.86 15.70 4.95
N THR A 47 -8.36 15.34 3.77
CA THR A 47 -9.73 15.68 3.33
C THR A 47 -10.80 14.87 4.08
N ALA A 48 -10.56 13.58 4.31
CA ALA A 48 -11.43 12.73 5.13
C ALA A 48 -11.51 13.20 6.60
N LEU A 49 -10.38 13.51 7.22
CA LEU A 49 -10.31 14.01 8.60
C LEU A 49 -10.88 15.42 8.76
N ALA A 50 -10.83 16.26 7.72
CA ALA A 50 -11.44 17.58 7.73
C ALA A 50 -12.98 17.55 7.61
N GLY A 51 -13.60 16.37 7.49
CA GLY A 51 -15.06 16.22 7.36
C GLY A 51 -15.60 16.78 6.05
N LEU A 52 -14.74 17.03 5.06
CA LEU A 52 -15.10 17.68 3.79
C LEU A 52 -15.64 16.69 2.75
N GLY A 53 -15.73 15.40 3.09
CA GLY A 53 -16.08 14.33 2.16
C GLY A 53 -14.92 14.04 1.20
N ILE A 54 -14.67 12.77 0.93
CA ILE A 54 -13.77 12.38 -0.15
C ILE A 54 -14.53 12.67 -1.44
N ASP A 55 -14.08 13.66 -2.22
CA ASP A 55 -14.59 13.92 -3.56
C ASP A 55 -14.05 12.84 -4.51
N ILE A 56 -14.75 11.69 -4.53
CA ILE A 56 -14.42 10.51 -5.33
C ILE A 56 -14.43 10.84 -6.83
N ASP A 57 -15.17 11.86 -7.27
CA ASP A 57 -15.21 12.25 -8.68
C ASP A 57 -13.88 12.90 -9.12
N LYS A 58 -13.17 13.60 -8.23
CA LYS A 58 -11.79 14.07 -8.47
C LYS A 58 -10.73 12.97 -8.37
N LEU A 59 -11.04 11.86 -7.70
CA LEU A 59 -10.21 10.67 -7.76
C LEU A 59 -10.26 10.03 -9.16
N SER A 60 -11.38 10.14 -9.90
CA SER A 60 -11.59 9.38 -11.14
C SER A 60 -10.59 9.67 -12.27
N GLU A 61 -10.20 10.93 -12.49
CA GLU A 61 -9.21 11.28 -13.54
C GLU A 61 -7.79 10.82 -13.21
N SER A 62 -7.46 10.66 -11.93
CA SER A 62 -6.14 10.18 -11.46
C SER A 62 -6.17 8.72 -11.02
N ALA A 63 -7.34 8.08 -10.97
CA ALA A 63 -7.51 6.75 -10.41
C ALA A 63 -6.68 5.73 -11.19
N ASP A 64 -6.77 5.74 -12.52
CA ASP A 64 -6.03 4.80 -13.36
C ASP A 64 -4.51 4.94 -13.20
N GLU A 65 -4.01 6.17 -13.13
CA GLU A 65 -2.58 6.41 -12.93
C GLU A 65 -2.12 5.95 -11.55
N ILE A 66 -2.88 6.26 -10.50
CA ILE A 66 -2.57 5.87 -9.12
C ILE A 66 -2.64 4.35 -8.98
N MET A 67 -3.64 3.71 -9.59
CA MET A 67 -3.77 2.25 -9.62
C MET A 67 -2.54 1.65 -10.30
N GLN A 68 -2.16 2.13 -11.48
CA GLN A 68 -0.94 1.64 -12.14
C GLN A 68 0.29 1.83 -11.25
N MET A 69 0.49 3.00 -10.62
CA MET A 69 1.61 3.22 -9.71
C MET A 69 1.59 2.27 -8.51
N ALA A 70 0.42 2.05 -7.90
CA ALA A 70 0.25 1.15 -6.75
C ALA A 70 0.70 -0.28 -7.07
N PHE A 71 0.52 -0.73 -8.31
CA PHE A 71 0.96 -2.05 -8.77
C PHE A 71 2.36 -2.07 -9.41
N GLY A 72 3.16 -1.01 -9.24
CA GLY A 72 4.49 -0.91 -9.86
C GLY A 72 4.43 -0.91 -11.39
N ARG A 73 3.37 -0.32 -11.95
CA ARG A 73 3.01 -0.29 -13.37
C ARG A 73 2.94 -1.70 -13.99
N ASN A 74 2.43 -2.67 -13.23
CA ASN A 74 2.20 -4.03 -13.66
C ASN A 74 0.75 -4.25 -14.14
N PRO A 75 0.46 -4.22 -15.45
CA PRO A 75 -0.91 -4.33 -15.95
C PRO A 75 -1.56 -5.69 -15.59
N GLU A 76 -0.79 -6.78 -15.59
CA GLU A 76 -1.28 -8.12 -15.24
C GLU A 76 -1.85 -8.20 -13.81
N ALA A 77 -1.25 -7.46 -12.88
CA ALA A 77 -1.74 -7.40 -11.51
C ALA A 77 -3.09 -6.68 -11.44
N TRP A 78 -3.24 -5.62 -12.23
CA TRP A 78 -4.48 -4.85 -12.28
C TRP A 78 -5.63 -5.65 -12.88
N ASP A 79 -5.39 -6.36 -13.99
CA ASP A 79 -6.39 -7.24 -14.60
C ASP A 79 -6.84 -8.33 -13.62
N THR A 80 -5.90 -8.89 -12.85
CA THR A 80 -6.23 -9.87 -11.81
C THR A 80 -7.11 -9.25 -10.72
N VAL A 81 -6.77 -8.04 -10.25
CA VAL A 81 -7.56 -7.32 -9.23
C VAL A 81 -8.98 -7.02 -9.69
N GLN A 82 -9.18 -6.70 -10.97
CA GLN A 82 -10.51 -6.46 -11.54
C GLN A 82 -11.39 -7.71 -11.59
N SER A 83 -10.79 -8.91 -11.52
CA SER A 83 -11.51 -10.19 -11.49
C SER A 83 -11.83 -10.71 -10.09
N LEU A 84 -11.29 -10.06 -9.04
CA LEU A 84 -11.59 -10.38 -7.64
C LEU A 84 -12.96 -9.83 -7.23
N ARG A 85 -13.46 -10.26 -6.07
CA ARG A 85 -14.65 -9.66 -5.45
C ARG A 85 -14.32 -8.24 -4.97
N ASP A 86 -15.30 -7.34 -4.96
CA ASP A 86 -15.11 -5.92 -4.59
C ASP A 86 -14.29 -5.70 -3.31
N GLU A 87 -14.57 -6.49 -2.27
CA GLU A 87 -13.86 -6.42 -0.98
C GLU A 87 -12.38 -6.86 -1.11
N GLU A 88 -12.13 -7.95 -1.83
CA GLU A 88 -10.79 -8.48 -2.09
C GLU A 88 -9.99 -7.50 -2.97
N SER A 89 -10.63 -6.95 -4.01
CA SER A 89 -10.05 -5.91 -4.87
C SER A 89 -9.64 -4.69 -4.05
N ARG A 90 -10.54 -4.21 -3.18
CA ARG A 90 -10.28 -3.05 -2.30
C ARG A 90 -9.11 -3.31 -1.37
N VAL A 91 -9.09 -4.45 -0.68
CA VAL A 91 -8.01 -4.83 0.24
C VAL A 91 -6.68 -4.97 -0.49
N THR A 92 -6.69 -5.56 -1.69
CA THR A 92 -5.48 -5.69 -2.53
C THR A 92 -4.93 -4.34 -2.94
N TYR A 93 -5.80 -3.46 -3.42
CA TYR A 93 -5.42 -2.13 -3.85
C TYR A 93 -4.80 -1.32 -2.71
N ILE A 94 -5.44 -1.31 -1.54
CA ILE A 94 -4.91 -0.60 -0.36
C ILE A 94 -3.56 -1.19 0.07
N SER A 95 -3.42 -2.51 0.06
CA SER A 95 -2.16 -3.20 0.40
C SER A 95 -1.05 -2.85 -0.59
N ALA A 96 -1.35 -2.81 -1.89
CA ALA A 96 -0.41 -2.43 -2.93
C ALA A 96 0.01 -0.95 -2.81
N LEU A 97 -0.94 -0.06 -2.51
CA LEU A 97 -0.68 1.34 -2.20
C LEU A 97 0.27 1.49 -1.01
N MET A 98 -0.03 0.85 0.12
CA MET A 98 0.81 0.92 1.32
C MET A 98 2.20 0.35 1.09
N TRP A 99 2.32 -0.72 0.30
CA TRP A 99 3.61 -1.32 -0.04
C TRP A 99 4.50 -0.40 -0.88
N ASN A 100 3.92 0.20 -1.93
CA ASN A 100 4.67 0.98 -2.90
C ASN A 100 4.77 2.47 -2.56
N ALA A 101 3.97 2.98 -1.62
CA ALA A 101 4.15 4.30 -1.05
C ALA A 101 5.51 4.40 -0.33
N LYS A 102 6.14 5.57 -0.37
CA LYS A 102 7.39 5.81 0.37
C LYS A 102 7.17 5.59 1.87
N GLY A 103 8.02 4.78 2.50
CA GLY A 103 7.87 4.35 3.90
C GLY A 103 7.06 3.05 4.06
N GLY A 104 6.54 2.51 2.96
CA GLY A 104 5.82 1.25 2.91
C GLY A 104 6.66 0.03 3.31
N SER A 105 6.01 -1.01 3.84
CA SER A 105 6.67 -2.28 4.15
C SER A 105 5.68 -3.44 4.19
N THR A 106 6.16 -4.67 4.04
CA THR A 106 5.30 -5.86 4.14
C THR A 106 4.77 -6.04 5.56
N ARG A 107 5.50 -5.58 6.58
CA ARG A 107 5.01 -5.56 7.96
C ARG A 107 3.75 -4.69 8.07
N LEU A 108 3.81 -3.48 7.49
CA LEU A 108 2.67 -2.57 7.49
C LEU A 108 1.46 -3.19 6.77
N VAL A 109 1.69 -3.80 5.61
CA VAL A 109 0.65 -4.50 4.86
C VAL A 109 0.06 -5.65 5.68
N ALA A 110 0.89 -6.49 6.30
CA ALA A 110 0.44 -7.59 7.12
C ALA A 110 -0.41 -7.12 8.31
N GLN A 111 0.00 -6.04 8.98
CA GLN A 111 -0.75 -5.44 10.08
C GLN A 111 -2.10 -4.88 9.60
N PHE A 112 -2.14 -4.21 8.44
CA PHE A 112 -3.40 -3.76 7.84
C PHE A 112 -4.34 -4.94 7.55
N LEU A 113 -3.82 -6.05 7.00
CA LEU A 113 -4.62 -7.24 6.72
C LEU A 113 -5.11 -7.96 7.99
N GLU A 114 -4.39 -7.85 9.10
CA GLU A 114 -4.77 -8.48 10.38
C GLU A 114 -5.79 -7.65 11.17
N ASP A 115 -5.54 -6.34 11.28
CA ASP A 115 -6.38 -5.43 12.07
C ASP A 115 -7.59 -4.90 11.27
N GLU A 116 -7.54 -4.96 9.93
CA GLU A 116 -8.46 -4.28 8.98
C GLU A 116 -8.65 -2.78 9.26
N ASP A 117 -7.74 -2.17 10.03
CA ASP A 117 -7.78 -0.78 10.48
C ASP A 117 -6.95 0.10 9.54
N TYR A 118 -7.60 0.57 8.48
CA TYR A 118 -7.00 1.47 7.50
C TYR A 118 -6.45 2.77 8.13
N PRO A 119 -7.19 3.51 9.00
CA PRO A 119 -6.65 4.69 9.68
C PRO A 119 -5.35 4.45 10.44
N LYS A 120 -5.26 3.36 11.22
CA LYS A 120 -4.06 3.05 12.01
C LYS A 120 -2.85 2.76 11.11
N ALA A 121 -3.03 1.92 10.10
CA ALA A 121 -1.96 1.61 9.14
C ALA A 121 -1.51 2.85 8.37
N LEU A 122 -2.43 3.75 8.05
CA LEU A 122 -2.10 4.99 7.35
C LEU A 122 -1.28 5.96 8.21
N LEU A 123 -1.58 6.07 9.51
CA LEU A 123 -0.77 6.85 10.45
C LEU A 123 0.65 6.28 10.57
N GLU A 124 0.78 4.97 10.70
CA GLU A 124 2.08 4.30 10.77
C GLU A 124 2.88 4.49 9.48
N LEU A 125 2.23 4.45 8.30
CA LEU A 125 2.88 4.78 7.03
C LEU A 125 3.46 6.21 7.04
N PHE A 126 2.69 7.19 7.52
CA PHE A 126 3.16 8.57 7.58
C PHE A 126 4.29 8.78 8.59
N ASP A 127 4.28 8.05 9.70
CA ASP A 127 5.40 8.02 10.65
C ASP A 127 6.66 7.45 9.99
N LEU A 128 6.54 6.28 9.36
CA LEU A 128 7.64 5.60 8.66
C LEU A 128 8.19 6.42 7.49
N SER A 129 7.34 7.19 6.82
CA SER A 129 7.75 8.06 5.71
C SER A 129 8.39 9.37 6.17
N GLY A 130 8.35 9.66 7.48
CA GLY A 130 8.77 10.94 8.07
C GLY A 130 7.82 12.10 7.79
N LEU A 131 6.58 11.83 7.34
CA LEU A 131 5.57 12.86 7.06
C LEU A 131 4.85 13.36 8.32
N THR A 132 4.85 12.63 9.42
CA THR A 132 4.30 13.17 10.68
C THR A 132 5.13 14.34 11.23
N ALA A 133 6.40 14.46 10.82
CA ALA A 133 7.21 15.66 11.05
C ALA A 133 6.84 16.85 10.13
N PHE A 134 6.18 16.62 8.98
CA PHE A 134 5.73 17.67 8.05
C PHE A 134 4.46 18.38 8.52
N GLY A 135 3.66 17.76 9.39
CA GLY A 135 2.51 18.42 10.03
C GLY A 135 2.90 19.56 10.98
N GLN A 136 4.17 19.61 11.43
CA GLN A 136 4.68 20.66 12.32
C GLN A 136 5.76 21.56 11.70
N SER A 137 6.32 21.21 10.55
CA SER A 137 7.38 22.01 9.94
C SER A 137 7.17 22.14 8.43
N GLN A 138 6.79 23.35 7.99
CA GLN A 138 6.68 23.74 6.58
C GLN A 138 8.06 23.87 5.90
N THR A 139 8.89 22.83 5.95
CA THR A 139 10.17 22.80 5.22
C THR A 139 10.45 21.39 4.70
N LEU A 140 10.30 21.22 3.39
CA LEU A 140 10.84 20.07 2.65
C LEU A 140 12.37 20.04 2.83
N PRO A 141 12.98 19.01 3.43
CA PRO A 141 14.43 18.86 3.41
C PRO A 141 14.83 18.33 2.04
N SER A 142 15.62 19.12 1.35
CA SER A 142 16.34 18.75 0.14
C SER A 142 17.25 17.54 0.38
N GLY A 143 17.14 16.56 -0.51
CA GLY A 143 18.30 15.81 -0.99
C GLY A 143 18.91 14.79 -0.05
N GLU A 144 18.22 13.66 0.14
CA GLU A 144 18.85 12.33 0.14
C GLU A 144 17.75 11.31 -0.19
N LEU A 145 17.76 10.80 -1.42
CA LEU A 145 16.80 9.80 -1.89
C LEU A 145 17.10 8.46 -1.21
N ALA A 146 16.63 8.30 0.02
CA ALA A 146 16.42 6.99 0.60
C ALA A 146 15.51 6.19 -0.34
N ARG A 147 15.94 4.96 -0.67
CA ARG A 147 15.27 4.08 -1.62
C ARG A 147 13.79 3.93 -1.24
N PRO A 148 12.86 4.04 -2.20
CA PRO A 148 11.42 4.02 -1.95
C PRO A 148 10.89 2.65 -1.50
N THR A 149 11.59 1.58 -1.84
CA THR A 149 11.26 0.22 -1.43
C THR A 149 12.25 -0.20 -0.33
N PRO A 150 11.78 -0.80 0.79
CA PRO A 150 12.69 -1.34 1.80
C PRO A 150 13.59 -2.41 1.19
N THR A 151 14.80 -2.52 1.74
CA THR A 151 15.67 -3.69 1.54
C THR A 151 15.42 -4.59 2.74
N GLU A 152 15.05 -5.86 2.52
CA GLU A 152 14.58 -6.80 3.56
C GLU A 152 15.62 -7.08 4.67
N ASP A 153 15.12 -7.43 5.87
CA ASP A 153 15.45 -8.72 6.51
C ASP A 153 14.60 -8.96 7.78
N ILE A 154 13.47 -9.68 7.69
CA ILE A 154 12.98 -10.64 8.71
C ILE A 154 12.08 -11.68 7.99
N PRO A 155 12.34 -12.99 8.09
CA PRO A 155 11.47 -14.01 7.50
C PRO A 155 10.17 -14.13 8.30
N ALA A 156 9.07 -13.62 7.75
CA ALA A 156 7.73 -13.86 8.30
C ALA A 156 7.20 -15.22 7.83
N THR A 157 7.73 -16.32 8.36
CA THR A 157 7.01 -17.59 8.34
C THR A 157 6.20 -17.69 9.63
N PHE A 158 4.99 -17.13 9.64
CA PHE A 158 4.10 -17.22 10.79
C PHE A 158 3.04 -18.31 10.56
N THR A 159 3.44 -19.57 10.80
CA THR A 159 2.48 -20.68 10.85
C THR A 159 1.78 -20.66 12.20
N ARG A 160 0.53 -20.19 12.24
CA ARG A 160 -0.27 -20.16 13.47
C ARG A 160 -0.66 -21.59 13.87
N ARG A 161 -0.05 -22.15 14.92
CA ARG A 161 -0.58 -23.35 15.61
C ARG A 161 -1.90 -22.97 16.29
N ARG A 162 -3.00 -23.64 15.92
CA ARG A 162 -4.28 -23.55 16.63
C ARG A 162 -4.18 -24.40 17.90
N SER A 163 -4.60 -23.82 19.02
CA SER A 163 -5.01 -24.50 20.24
C SER A 163 -6.53 -24.46 20.35
#